data_AF-A0A9P7AQI8-F1
#
_entry.id   AF-A0A9P7AQI8-F1
#
_cell.length_a   1.000
_cell.length_b   1.000
_cell.length_c   1.000
_cell.angle_alpha   90.00
_cell.angle_beta   90.00
_cell.angle_gamma   90.00
#
_symmetry.space_group_name_H-M   'P 1'
#
loop_
_entity.id
_entity.type
_entity.pdbx_description
1 polymer ?
#
loop_
_entity_poly.entity_id
_entity_poly.type
_entity_poly.pdbx_seq_one_letter_code
_entity_poly.pdbx_strand_id
1 'polypeptide(L)'
;LVNIARTMGLGVDPDLTPGKYGLYESEARRRAWWDIWWWDAYTSTLSSRAPLIPLHAFSTRLPLDVDEEVFTSACTSAPLLSPTGKEGVGRWFGMRVRLAQLVKDINCRTSLLSSLEQPSALLSLEHASQCETEIKQWLSDLPPAFRMGNEGMGEESCVPPQSMALSSNASHGGTPPTLLAQRLDILMTTHRLAMGLYLPSLRPHSSPSSQSDSHSNARRETSPQIHQARVGALTAAHGVIRAGRDFVELACTRPDLVRRKDGLGLSLCCSLVYDVHSGILFFVPFFTSVF
;
A
#
# COMPACT_ATOMS: atom_id res chain seq x y z
N LEU A 1 -14.19 -16.61 3.56
CA LEU A 1 -14.25 -15.88 2.28
C LEU A 1 -13.53 -16.60 1.15
N VAL A 2 -12.22 -16.88 1.25
CA VAL A 2 -11.45 -17.55 0.18
C VAL A 2 -12.08 -18.87 -0.32
N ASN A 3 -12.50 -19.76 0.59
CA ASN A 3 -13.13 -21.03 0.19
C ASN A 3 -14.48 -20.83 -0.54
N ILE A 4 -15.26 -19.83 -0.14
CA ILE A 4 -16.51 -19.47 -0.81
C ILE A 4 -16.20 -18.96 -2.22
N ALA A 5 -15.20 -18.09 -2.37
CA ALA A 5 -14.76 -17.55 -3.66
C ALA A 5 -14.31 -18.66 -4.62
N ARG A 6 -13.57 -19.64 -4.11
CA ARG A 6 -13.16 -20.84 -4.87
C ARG A 6 -14.37 -21.66 -5.30
N THR A 7 -15.30 -21.93 -4.40
CA THR A 7 -16.53 -22.68 -4.70
C THR A 7 -17.39 -21.97 -5.74
N MET A 8 -17.44 -20.64 -5.71
CA MET A 8 -18.12 -19.82 -6.72
C MET A 8 -17.37 -19.71 -8.04
N GLY A 9 -16.15 -20.26 -8.15
CA GLY A 9 -15.33 -20.19 -9.35
C GLY A 9 -14.84 -18.78 -9.68
N LEU A 10 -14.62 -17.91 -8.69
CA LEU A 10 -14.14 -16.54 -8.91
C LEU A 10 -12.65 -16.50 -9.33
N GLY A 11 -11.88 -17.54 -8.97
CA GLY A 11 -10.47 -17.69 -9.38
C GLY A 11 -10.27 -18.21 -10.80
N VAL A 12 -11.35 -18.41 -11.55
CA VAL A 12 -11.32 -18.81 -12.96
C VAL A 12 -11.76 -17.63 -13.80
N ASP A 13 -10.96 -17.24 -14.80
CA ASP A 13 -11.35 -16.12 -15.66
C ASP A 13 -12.65 -16.46 -16.42
N PRO A 14 -13.66 -15.58 -16.40
CA PRO A 14 -14.94 -15.82 -17.07
C PRO A 14 -14.80 -16.01 -18.59
N ASP A 15 -13.74 -15.50 -19.22
CA ASP A 15 -13.48 -15.70 -20.65
C ASP A 15 -13.09 -17.14 -21.00
N LEU A 16 -12.68 -17.95 -20.03
CA LEU A 16 -12.46 -19.38 -20.23
C LEU A 16 -13.78 -20.16 -20.35
N THR A 17 -14.91 -19.53 -20.03
CA THR A 17 -16.26 -20.08 -20.17
C THR A 17 -17.13 -19.14 -21.01
N PRO A 18 -16.86 -18.99 -22.32
CA PRO A 18 -17.57 -18.04 -23.17
C PRO A 18 -19.07 -18.33 -23.19
N GLY A 19 -19.89 -17.27 -23.18
CA GLY A 19 -21.35 -17.35 -23.20
C GLY A 19 -22.01 -17.61 -21.84
N LYS A 20 -21.24 -17.92 -20.78
CA LYS A 20 -21.80 -18.13 -19.43
C LYS A 20 -22.18 -16.83 -18.72
N TYR A 21 -21.44 -15.76 -18.99
CA TYR A 21 -21.55 -14.49 -18.27
C TYR A 21 -21.62 -13.33 -19.26
N GLY A 22 -22.41 -12.31 -18.94
CA GLY A 22 -22.39 -11.03 -19.65
C GLY A 22 -21.10 -10.25 -19.39
N LEU A 23 -20.86 -9.17 -20.13
CA LEU A 23 -19.66 -8.33 -20.00
C LEU A 23 -19.53 -7.74 -18.58
N TYR A 24 -20.60 -7.13 -18.06
CA TYR A 24 -20.63 -6.59 -16.70
C TYR A 24 -20.41 -7.67 -15.64
N GLU A 25 -21.10 -8.81 -15.75
CA GLU A 25 -20.98 -9.89 -14.77
C GLU A 25 -19.58 -10.50 -14.76
N SER A 26 -19.00 -10.72 -15.94
CA SER A 26 -17.62 -11.18 -16.09
C SER A 26 -16.66 -10.26 -15.34
N GLU A 27 -16.83 -8.96 -15.52
CA GLU A 27 -15.97 -7.97 -14.90
C GLU A 27 -16.20 -7.84 -13.39
N ALA A 28 -17.45 -7.86 -12.93
CA ALA A 28 -17.79 -7.87 -11.51
C ALA A 28 -17.16 -9.07 -10.79
N ARG A 29 -17.14 -10.25 -11.45
CA ARG A 29 -16.47 -11.46 -10.93
C ARG A 29 -14.95 -11.29 -10.85
N ARG A 30 -14.32 -10.68 -11.87
CA ARG A 30 -12.87 -10.36 -11.82
C ARG A 30 -12.55 -9.44 -10.66
N ARG A 31 -13.28 -8.32 -10.52
CA ARG A 31 -13.07 -7.37 -9.42
C ARG A 31 -13.25 -8.01 -8.05
N ALA A 32 -14.32 -8.79 -7.87
CA ALA A 32 -14.56 -9.51 -6.62
C ALA A 32 -13.42 -10.48 -6.28
N TRP A 33 -12.87 -11.20 -7.26
CA TRP A 33 -11.71 -12.06 -7.04
C TRP A 33 -10.49 -11.27 -6.57
N TRP A 34 -10.18 -10.17 -7.26
CA TRP A 34 -9.01 -9.34 -6.94
C TRP A 34 -9.12 -8.64 -5.60
N ASP A 35 -10.33 -8.23 -5.19
CA ASP A 35 -10.55 -7.71 -3.83
C ASP A 35 -10.30 -8.80 -2.77
N ILE A 36 -10.83 -10.00 -2.97
CA ILE A 36 -10.62 -11.13 -2.04
C ILE A 36 -9.13 -11.49 -1.97
N TRP A 37 -8.45 -11.48 -3.11
CA TRP A 37 -7.01 -11.72 -3.21
C TRP A 37 -6.19 -10.67 -2.47
N TRP A 38 -6.55 -9.38 -2.61
CA TRP A 38 -5.90 -8.28 -1.90
C TRP A 38 -6.09 -8.42 -0.40
N TRP A 39 -7.31 -8.69 0.06
CA TRP A 39 -7.60 -8.88 1.48
C TRP A 39 -6.87 -10.08 2.07
N ASP A 40 -6.77 -11.20 1.34
CA ASP A 40 -5.98 -12.35 1.75
C ASP A 40 -4.49 -11.98 1.94
N ALA A 41 -3.89 -11.30 0.95
CA ALA A 41 -2.49 -10.86 1.03
C ALA A 41 -2.26 -9.86 2.18
N TYR A 42 -3.15 -8.87 2.30
CA TYR A 42 -3.07 -7.81 3.32
C TYR A 42 -3.21 -8.37 4.74
N THR A 43 -4.25 -9.17 5.01
CA THR A 43 -4.50 -9.75 6.35
C THR A 43 -3.41 -10.75 6.75
N SER A 44 -2.87 -11.49 5.78
CA SER A 44 -1.75 -12.42 6.01
C SER A 44 -0.49 -11.66 6.41
N THR A 45 -0.22 -10.52 5.75
CA THR A 45 0.89 -9.62 6.11
C THR A 45 0.75 -9.10 7.54
N LEU A 46 -0.44 -8.63 7.92
CA LEU A 46 -0.71 -8.16 9.28
C LEU A 46 -0.56 -9.27 10.34
N SER A 47 -0.97 -10.49 9.99
CA SER A 47 -0.93 -11.65 10.91
C SER A 47 0.41 -12.37 10.92
N SER A 48 1.40 -11.92 10.12
CA SER A 48 2.65 -12.65 9.87
C SER A 48 2.41 -14.11 9.46
N ARG A 49 1.37 -14.35 8.65
CA ARG A 49 1.01 -15.68 8.11
C ARG A 49 1.21 -15.71 6.60
N ALA A 50 1.34 -16.90 6.04
CA ALA A 50 1.34 -17.09 4.61
C ALA A 50 -0.08 -16.85 4.03
N PRO A 51 -0.22 -16.15 2.89
CA PRO A 51 -1.49 -16.00 2.19
C PRO A 51 -2.11 -17.35 1.81
N LEU A 52 -3.44 -17.44 1.92
CA LEU A 52 -4.17 -18.67 1.58
C LEU A 52 -4.28 -18.88 0.07
N ILE A 53 -4.17 -17.83 -0.73
CA ILE A 53 -4.23 -17.87 -2.19
C ILE A 53 -2.81 -17.77 -2.75
N PRO A 54 -2.24 -18.83 -3.32
CA PRO A 54 -0.94 -18.76 -3.99
C PRO A 54 -0.99 -17.86 -5.24
N LEU A 55 0.16 -17.29 -5.64
CA LEU A 55 0.25 -16.37 -6.79
C LEU A 55 -0.18 -17.02 -8.11
N HIS A 56 0.04 -18.32 -8.29
CA HIS A 56 -0.23 -19.04 -9.54
C HIS A 56 -1.44 -20.00 -9.46
N ALA A 57 -2.27 -19.87 -8.43
CA ALA A 57 -3.39 -20.79 -8.19
C ALA A 57 -4.72 -20.37 -8.86
N PHE A 58 -4.69 -19.38 -9.75
CA PHE A 58 -5.88 -18.82 -10.40
C PHE A 58 -5.55 -18.36 -11.83
N SER A 59 -6.57 -18.25 -12.67
CA SER A 59 -6.45 -17.81 -14.07
C SER A 59 -7.07 -16.44 -14.33
N THR A 60 -7.77 -15.87 -13.35
CA THR A 60 -8.42 -14.56 -13.43
C THR A 60 -7.43 -13.47 -13.86
N ARG A 61 -7.70 -12.84 -15.00
CA ARG A 61 -6.86 -11.76 -15.54
C ARG A 61 -7.11 -10.45 -14.80
N LEU A 62 -6.26 -9.46 -15.08
CA LEU A 62 -6.45 -8.11 -14.57
C LEU A 62 -7.81 -7.54 -15.00
N PRO A 63 -8.51 -6.81 -14.12
CA PRO A 63 -9.74 -6.11 -14.43
C PRO A 63 -9.55 -5.10 -15.55
N LEU A 64 -10.61 -4.85 -16.29
CA LEU A 64 -10.65 -3.81 -17.31
C LEU A 64 -10.61 -2.43 -16.65
N ASP A 65 -9.88 -1.53 -17.30
CA ASP A 65 -9.84 -0.11 -16.98
C ASP A 65 -11.07 0.55 -17.62
N VAL A 66 -12.13 0.70 -16.85
CA VAL A 66 -13.43 1.23 -17.31
C VAL A 66 -13.81 2.46 -16.49
N ASP A 67 -14.65 3.31 -17.08
CA ASP A 67 -15.28 4.38 -16.32
C ASP A 67 -16.37 3.78 -15.42
N GLU A 68 -16.12 3.73 -14.10
CA GLU A 68 -17.01 3.14 -13.10
C GLU A 68 -18.37 3.86 -13.01
N GLU A 69 -18.46 5.14 -13.43
CA GLU A 69 -19.75 5.87 -13.45
C GLU A 69 -20.65 5.42 -14.62
N VAL A 70 -20.04 4.89 -15.68
CA VAL A 70 -20.73 4.49 -16.92
C VAL A 70 -20.87 2.96 -17.01
N PHE A 71 -19.96 2.21 -16.37
CA PHE A 71 -19.91 0.76 -16.44
C PHE A 71 -21.02 0.09 -15.61
N THR A 72 -22.13 -0.21 -16.27
CA THR A 72 -23.33 -0.79 -15.66
C THR A 72 -23.69 -2.15 -16.27
N SER A 73 -24.67 -2.84 -15.68
CA SER A 73 -25.17 -4.12 -16.20
C SER A 73 -25.76 -4.04 -17.60
N ALA A 74 -26.11 -2.85 -18.08
CA ALA A 74 -26.62 -2.61 -19.43
C ALA A 74 -25.50 -2.56 -20.49
N CYS A 75 -24.23 -2.46 -20.09
CA CYS A 75 -23.11 -2.39 -21.03
C CYS A 75 -22.90 -3.73 -21.74
N THR A 76 -23.00 -3.71 -23.07
CA THR A 76 -22.65 -4.85 -23.94
C THR A 76 -21.24 -4.75 -24.51
N SER A 77 -20.59 -3.61 -24.35
CA SER A 77 -19.19 -3.35 -24.71
C SER A 77 -18.50 -2.60 -23.56
N ALA A 78 -17.18 -2.73 -23.46
CA ALA A 78 -16.41 -1.96 -22.49
C ALA A 78 -16.49 -0.47 -22.90
N PRO A 79 -17.02 0.42 -22.03
CA PRO A 79 -17.01 1.85 -22.31
C PRO A 79 -15.56 2.29 -22.39
N LEU A 80 -15.16 2.86 -23.53
CA LEU A 80 -13.84 3.47 -23.63
C LEU A 80 -13.75 4.58 -22.59
N LEU A 81 -12.61 4.65 -21.89
CA LEU A 81 -12.27 5.80 -21.08
C LEU A 81 -12.40 7.04 -21.97
N SER A 82 -13.25 7.98 -21.57
CA SER A 82 -13.43 9.22 -22.33
C SER A 82 -12.05 9.87 -22.54
N PRO A 83 -11.72 10.37 -23.75
CA PRO A 83 -10.48 11.12 -23.98
C PRO A 83 -10.41 12.41 -23.14
N THR A 84 -11.56 12.87 -22.62
CA THR A 84 -11.69 13.98 -21.66
C THR A 84 -11.98 13.52 -20.23
N GLY A 85 -11.96 12.20 -19.98
CA GLY A 85 -12.28 11.61 -18.68
C GLY A 85 -11.34 12.15 -17.63
N LYS A 86 -11.90 12.68 -16.53
CA LYS A 86 -11.17 13.18 -15.35
C LYS A 86 -10.06 12.18 -15.00
N GLU A 87 -8.84 12.51 -15.37
CA GLU A 87 -7.72 11.58 -15.40
C GLU A 87 -7.50 10.99 -14.00
N GLY A 88 -7.79 9.70 -13.83
CA GLY A 88 -7.39 8.94 -12.62
C GLY A 88 -8.49 8.15 -11.93
N VAL A 89 -9.77 8.57 -11.97
CA VAL A 89 -10.81 7.92 -11.15
C VAL A 89 -11.14 6.49 -11.61
N GLY A 90 -11.37 6.27 -12.91
CA GLY A 90 -11.64 4.93 -13.45
C GLY A 90 -10.46 3.96 -13.37
N ARG A 91 -9.24 4.49 -13.30
CA ARG A 91 -7.99 3.69 -13.33
C ARG A 91 -7.55 3.17 -11.97
N TRP A 92 -8.25 3.58 -10.91
CA TRP A 92 -7.86 3.27 -9.54
C TRP A 92 -7.89 1.78 -9.22
N PHE A 93 -8.93 1.05 -9.66
CA PHE A 93 -9.02 -0.38 -9.35
C PHE A 93 -7.83 -1.15 -9.92
N GLY A 94 -7.52 -0.92 -11.21
CA GLY A 94 -6.35 -1.52 -11.86
C GLY A 94 -5.04 -1.15 -11.16
N MET A 95 -4.91 0.11 -10.72
CA MET A 95 -3.75 0.56 -9.95
C MET A 95 -3.62 -0.16 -8.61
N ARG A 96 -4.72 -0.27 -7.86
CA ARG A 96 -4.78 -0.98 -6.59
C ARG A 96 -4.41 -2.46 -6.75
N VAL A 97 -4.85 -3.11 -7.83
CA VAL A 97 -4.43 -4.48 -8.14
C VAL A 97 -2.92 -4.58 -8.41
N ARG A 98 -2.33 -3.64 -9.14
CA ARG A 98 -0.88 -3.63 -9.37
C ARG A 98 -0.08 -3.40 -8.09
N LEU A 99 -0.54 -2.49 -7.24
CA LEU A 99 0.04 -2.29 -5.89
C LEU A 99 -0.06 -3.58 -5.07
N ALA A 100 -1.20 -4.27 -5.15
CA ALA A 100 -1.43 -5.55 -4.50
C ALA A 100 -0.44 -6.63 -4.96
N GLN A 101 -0.17 -6.71 -6.26
CA GLN A 101 0.83 -7.59 -6.84
C GLN A 101 2.24 -7.30 -6.31
N LEU A 102 2.65 -6.02 -6.30
CA LEU A 102 3.94 -5.60 -5.75
C LEU A 102 4.11 -6.03 -4.29
N VAL A 103 3.13 -5.72 -3.44
CA VAL A 103 3.16 -6.07 -2.01
C VAL A 103 3.33 -7.58 -1.83
N LYS A 104 2.55 -8.38 -2.56
CA LYS A 104 2.61 -9.83 -2.43
C LYS A 104 3.92 -10.41 -2.94
N ASP A 105 4.43 -9.93 -4.08
CA ASP A 105 5.70 -10.41 -4.64
C ASP A 105 6.86 -10.18 -3.66
N ILE A 106 7.00 -8.96 -3.15
CA ILE A 106 8.02 -8.59 -2.18
C ILE A 106 7.88 -9.40 -0.88
N ASN A 107 6.65 -9.54 -0.36
CA ASN A 107 6.40 -10.33 0.86
C ASN A 107 6.67 -11.82 0.66
N CYS A 108 6.33 -12.40 -0.49
CA CYS A 108 6.65 -13.78 -0.82
C CYS A 108 8.17 -14.00 -0.81
N ARG A 109 8.95 -13.14 -1.48
CA ARG A 109 10.42 -13.23 -1.49
C ARG A 109 11.01 -13.08 -0.09
N THR A 110 10.51 -12.12 0.69
CA THR A 110 10.97 -11.88 2.06
C THR A 110 10.64 -13.05 3.00
N SER A 111 9.45 -13.64 2.86
CA SER A 111 9.03 -14.81 3.64
C SER A 111 9.86 -16.05 3.30
N LEU A 112 10.20 -16.25 2.01
CA LEU A 112 11.06 -17.36 1.59
C LEU A 112 12.47 -17.24 2.20
N LEU A 113 13.05 -16.04 2.21
CA LEU A 113 14.34 -15.81 2.84
C LEU A 113 14.30 -16.01 4.36
N SER A 114 13.19 -15.60 5.00
CA SER A 114 12.99 -15.80 6.43
C SER A 114 12.86 -17.28 6.82
N SER A 115 12.48 -18.14 5.87
CA SER A 115 12.36 -19.59 6.06
C SER A 115 13.69 -20.33 5.91
N LEU A 116 14.75 -19.69 5.41
CA LEU A 116 16.07 -20.31 5.35
C LEU A 116 16.60 -20.47 6.78
N GLU A 117 17.25 -21.60 7.10
CA GLU A 117 17.62 -21.91 8.49
C GLU A 117 18.60 -20.90 9.11
N GLN A 118 19.38 -20.18 8.29
CA GLN A 118 20.27 -19.09 8.72
C GLN A 118 20.53 -18.06 7.60
N PRO A 119 19.57 -17.18 7.25
CA PRO A 119 19.89 -16.03 6.42
C PRO A 119 20.90 -15.16 7.16
N SER A 120 22.05 -14.90 6.55
CA SER A 120 22.98 -13.93 7.14
C SER A 120 22.29 -12.57 7.16
N ALA A 121 22.48 -11.81 8.24
CA ALA A 121 21.89 -10.47 8.38
C ALA A 121 22.27 -9.53 7.21
N LEU A 122 23.46 -9.75 6.63
CA LEU A 122 23.94 -9.07 5.43
C LEU A 122 23.09 -9.38 4.19
N LEU A 123 22.82 -10.67 3.92
CA LEU A 123 21.97 -11.08 2.79
C LEU A 123 20.54 -10.57 2.96
N SER A 124 20.03 -10.52 4.20
CA SER A 124 18.72 -9.94 4.50
C SER A 124 18.67 -8.43 4.25
N LEU A 125 19.74 -7.70 4.55
CA LEU A 125 19.78 -6.24 4.40
C LEU A 125 20.01 -5.81 2.95
N GLU A 126 20.88 -6.52 2.23
CA GLU A 126 21.07 -6.33 0.79
C GLU A 126 19.75 -6.59 0.05
N HIS A 127 19.05 -7.68 0.39
CA HIS A 127 17.72 -7.96 -0.13
C HIS A 127 16.71 -6.85 0.17
N ALA A 128 16.67 -6.35 1.42
CA ALA A 128 15.81 -5.24 1.79
C ALA A 128 16.10 -3.99 0.94
N SER A 129 17.37 -3.67 0.70
CA SER A 129 17.77 -2.52 -0.13
C SER A 129 17.37 -2.68 -1.60
N GLN A 130 17.44 -3.91 -2.13
CA GLN A 130 17.01 -4.23 -3.49
C GLN A 130 15.49 -4.08 -3.63
N CYS A 131 14.72 -4.63 -2.69
CA CYS A 131 13.27 -4.49 -2.66
C CYS A 131 12.85 -3.02 -2.48
N GLU A 132 13.56 -2.23 -1.67
CA GLU A 132 13.29 -0.79 -1.56
C GLU A 132 13.54 -0.04 -2.88
N THR A 133 14.60 -0.41 -3.61
CA THR A 133 14.90 0.16 -4.93
C THR A 133 13.81 -0.17 -5.93
N GLU A 134 13.30 -1.40 -5.92
CA GLU A 134 12.16 -1.82 -6.72
C GLU A 134 10.89 -1.05 -6.38
N ILE A 135 10.60 -0.83 -5.09
CA ILE A 135 9.47 0.02 -4.65
C ILE A 135 9.61 1.44 -5.19
N LYS A 136 10.82 2.03 -5.11
CA LYS A 136 11.09 3.38 -5.63
C LYS A 136 10.92 3.45 -7.14
N GLN A 137 11.41 2.45 -7.86
CA GLN A 137 11.26 2.34 -9.31
C GLN A 137 9.78 2.20 -9.69
N TRP A 138 9.03 1.37 -8.98
CA TRP A 138 7.59 1.21 -9.21
C TRP A 138 6.84 2.54 -8.98
N LEU A 139 7.20 3.30 -7.94
CA LEU A 139 6.63 4.63 -7.68
C LEU A 139 6.97 5.64 -8.79
N SER A 140 8.18 5.61 -9.35
CA SER A 140 8.55 6.48 -10.48
C SER A 140 7.83 6.11 -11.79
N ASP A 141 7.52 4.82 -11.96
CA ASP A 141 6.87 4.28 -13.17
C ASP A 141 5.33 4.42 -13.14
N LEU A 142 4.77 4.96 -12.05
CA LEU A 142 3.35 5.25 -11.95
C LEU A 142 2.88 6.18 -13.08
N PRO A 143 1.62 6.06 -13.54
CA PRO A 143 1.02 7.06 -14.41
C PRO A 143 1.07 8.45 -13.75
N PRO A 144 1.24 9.55 -14.51
CA PRO A 144 1.37 10.90 -13.96
C PRO A 144 0.25 11.27 -12.97
N ALA A 145 -0.99 10.85 -13.24
CA ALA A 145 -2.13 11.07 -12.34
C ALA A 145 -1.92 10.51 -10.93
N PHE A 146 -1.14 9.44 -10.74
CA PHE A 146 -0.88 8.82 -9.44
C PHE A 146 0.48 9.19 -8.84
N ARG A 147 1.31 9.98 -9.55
CA ARG A 147 2.56 10.50 -8.99
C ARG A 147 2.23 11.63 -8.03
N MET A 148 2.87 11.63 -6.87
CA MET A 148 2.89 12.80 -6.00
C MET A 148 3.84 13.81 -6.63
N GLY A 149 3.28 14.84 -7.26
CA GLY A 149 4.09 15.91 -7.83
C GLY A 149 4.82 16.67 -6.73
N ASN A 150 6.11 16.96 -6.94
CA ASN A 150 6.79 18.08 -6.28
C ASN A 150 6.24 19.40 -6.87
N GLU A 151 4.94 19.61 -6.79
CA GLU A 151 4.28 20.84 -7.26
C GLU A 151 4.59 21.93 -6.23
N GLY A 152 5.79 22.51 -6.35
CA GLY A 152 6.29 23.54 -5.43
C GLY A 152 7.69 24.06 -5.72
N MET A 153 8.25 23.80 -6.90
CA MET A 153 9.46 24.48 -7.38
C MET A 153 9.30 24.81 -8.88
N GLY A 154 8.15 25.37 -9.23
CA GLY A 154 8.07 26.25 -10.39
C GLY A 154 8.61 27.61 -9.98
N GLU A 155 9.58 28.12 -10.72
CA GLU A 155 10.14 29.47 -10.57
C GLU A 155 9.02 30.52 -10.63
N GLU A 156 8.50 30.93 -9.47
CA GLU A 156 7.78 32.21 -9.37
C GLU A 156 8.82 33.33 -9.46
N SER A 157 8.92 33.89 -10.66
CA SER A 157 9.60 35.15 -10.95
C SER A 157 9.31 36.19 -9.87
N CYS A 158 10.37 36.69 -9.24
CA CYS A 158 10.38 37.71 -8.21
C CYS A 158 9.48 38.93 -8.53
N VAL A 159 8.39 39.11 -7.78
CA VAL A 159 7.74 40.41 -7.61
C VAL A 159 7.51 40.63 -6.10
N PRO A 160 7.93 41.77 -5.52
CA PRO A 160 7.92 41.99 -4.07
C PRO A 160 6.53 42.36 -3.51
N PRO A 161 6.35 42.29 -2.17
CA PRO A 161 5.09 41.90 -1.54
C PRO A 161 4.27 43.09 -1.05
N GLN A 162 2.94 42.97 -1.06
CA GLN A 162 2.09 43.75 -0.15
C GLN A 162 0.98 42.91 0.46
N SER A 163 0.82 43.15 1.77
CA SER A 163 -0.28 42.83 2.67
C SER A 163 -0.34 41.42 3.28
N MET A 164 -0.32 41.44 4.61
CA MET A 164 -0.50 40.32 5.52
C MET A 164 -1.90 39.72 5.35
N ALA A 165 -1.96 38.42 5.07
CA ALA A 165 -3.13 37.61 5.37
C ALA A 165 -2.65 36.25 5.90
N LEU A 166 -3.01 35.97 7.14
CA LEU A 166 -3.00 34.61 7.69
C LEU A 166 -3.88 33.74 6.79
N SER A 167 -3.27 32.92 5.95
CA SER A 167 -3.96 31.90 5.17
C SER A 167 -3.11 30.64 5.18
N SER A 168 -3.36 29.82 6.20
CA SER A 168 -3.09 28.39 6.17
C SER A 168 -4.03 27.73 5.17
N ASN A 169 -3.87 28.05 3.89
CA ASN A 169 -4.42 27.26 2.80
C ASN A 169 -3.22 26.63 2.13
N ALA A 170 -2.82 25.45 2.60
CA ALA A 170 -2.04 24.54 1.79
C ALA A 170 -2.91 24.18 0.58
N SER A 171 -2.88 25.04 -0.43
CA SER A 171 -3.54 24.81 -1.69
C SER A 171 -2.81 23.67 -2.37
N HIS A 172 -3.25 22.44 -2.13
CA HIS A 172 -3.05 21.34 -3.06
C HIS A 172 -3.66 21.79 -4.39
N GLY A 173 -2.85 22.40 -5.24
CA GLY A 173 -3.27 22.98 -6.51
C GLY A 173 -4.04 21.95 -7.32
N GLY A 174 -5.27 22.28 -7.70
CA GLY A 174 -6.09 21.59 -8.72
C GLY A 174 -6.42 20.10 -8.53
N THR A 175 -5.82 19.38 -7.59
CA THR A 175 -5.93 17.92 -7.52
C THR A 175 -7.27 17.53 -6.88
N PRO A 176 -8.10 16.71 -7.55
CA PRO A 176 -9.36 16.26 -6.96
C PRO A 176 -9.10 15.44 -5.69
N PRO A 177 -9.90 15.62 -4.63
CA PRO A 177 -9.62 15.02 -3.32
C PRO A 177 -9.68 13.49 -3.33
N THR A 178 -10.45 12.90 -4.23
CA THR A 178 -10.44 11.45 -4.48
C THR A 178 -9.10 10.95 -4.99
N LEU A 179 -8.47 11.68 -5.93
CA LEU A 179 -7.15 11.32 -6.46
C LEU A 179 -6.06 11.52 -5.42
N LEU A 180 -6.17 12.57 -4.59
CA LEU A 180 -5.26 12.77 -3.47
C LEU A 180 -5.33 11.59 -2.48
N ALA A 181 -6.53 11.13 -2.12
CA ALA A 181 -6.70 9.96 -1.26
C ALA A 181 -6.04 8.70 -1.85
N GLN A 182 -6.21 8.47 -3.15
CA GLN A 182 -5.60 7.34 -3.87
C GLN A 182 -4.06 7.41 -3.87
N ARG A 183 -3.49 8.59 -4.12
CA ARG A 183 -2.03 8.82 -4.04
C ARG A 183 -1.50 8.55 -2.63
N LEU A 184 -2.22 9.03 -1.60
CA LEU A 184 -1.84 8.81 -0.21
C LEU A 184 -1.92 7.33 0.18
N ASP A 185 -2.92 6.58 -0.28
CA ASP A 185 -3.00 5.13 -0.05
C ASP A 185 -1.81 4.37 -0.66
N ILE A 186 -1.43 4.71 -1.92
CA ILE A 186 -0.23 4.16 -2.55
C ILE A 186 1.02 4.44 -1.70
N LEU A 187 1.23 5.69 -1.30
CA LEU A 187 2.40 6.08 -0.50
C LEU A 187 2.42 5.37 0.86
N MET A 188 1.31 5.38 1.58
CA MET A 188 1.23 4.70 2.89
C MET A 188 1.53 3.22 2.76
N THR A 189 0.97 2.56 1.75
CA THR A 189 1.17 1.12 1.52
C THR A 189 2.63 0.81 1.17
N THR A 190 3.23 1.55 0.25
CA THR A 190 4.62 1.35 -0.19
C THR A 190 5.63 1.66 0.92
N HIS A 191 5.41 2.71 1.71
CA HIS A 191 6.26 3.01 2.87
C HIS A 191 6.12 1.97 3.98
N ARG A 192 4.91 1.44 4.23
CA ARG A 192 4.71 0.32 5.18
C ARG A 192 5.44 -0.93 4.71
N LEU A 193 5.38 -1.24 3.42
CA LEU A 193 6.11 -2.36 2.83
C LEU A 193 7.62 -2.18 3.02
N ALA A 194 8.17 -1.00 2.69
CA ALA A 194 9.58 -0.69 2.87
C ALA A 194 10.03 -0.79 4.34
N MET A 195 9.22 -0.27 5.28
CA MET A 195 9.49 -0.41 6.71
C MET A 195 9.54 -1.89 7.12
N GLY A 196 8.60 -2.70 6.62
CA GLY A 196 8.54 -4.15 6.87
C GLY A 196 9.78 -4.92 6.44
N LEU A 197 10.52 -4.45 5.44
CA LEU A 197 11.78 -5.06 4.97
C LEU A 197 12.92 -4.93 5.99
N TYR A 198 12.96 -3.82 6.72
CA TYR A 198 14.06 -3.50 7.64
C TYR A 198 13.81 -3.95 9.09
N LEU A 199 12.54 -4.08 9.49
CA LEU A 199 12.18 -4.47 10.86
C LEU A 199 12.77 -5.81 11.33
N PRO A 200 12.84 -6.89 10.51
CA PRO A 200 13.43 -8.15 10.93
C PRO A 200 14.88 -8.01 11.43
N SER A 201 15.68 -7.17 10.77
CA SER A 201 17.08 -6.90 11.12
C SER A 201 17.25 -6.12 12.43
N LEU A 202 16.18 -5.50 12.92
CA LEU A 202 16.16 -4.74 14.17
C LEU A 202 15.69 -5.58 15.36
N ARG A 203 15.15 -6.78 15.13
CA ARG A 203 14.69 -7.64 16.23
C ARG A 203 15.88 -8.12 17.04
N PRO A 204 15.86 -7.96 18.38
CA PRO A 204 16.89 -8.54 19.22
C PRO A 204 16.83 -10.07 19.09
N HIS A 205 17.88 -10.69 18.57
CA HIS A 205 18.01 -12.15 18.58
C HIS A 205 18.19 -12.59 20.03
N SER A 206 17.08 -12.95 20.69
CA SER A 206 17.11 -13.67 21.97
C SER A 206 17.62 -15.08 21.69
N SER A 207 18.94 -15.24 21.70
CA SER A 207 19.54 -16.57 21.77
C SER A 207 19.26 -17.13 23.17
N PRO A 208 18.58 -18.28 23.33
CA PRO A 208 18.21 -18.82 24.63
C PRO A 208 19.38 -19.46 25.40
N SER A 209 20.64 -19.21 25.02
CA SER A 209 21.80 -19.87 25.61
C SER A 209 23.01 -18.95 25.75
N SER A 210 23.00 -18.06 26.75
CA SER A 210 24.22 -17.64 27.46
C SER A 210 23.90 -16.60 28.53
N GLN A 211 23.92 -17.05 29.78
CA GLN A 211 24.33 -16.20 30.89
C GLN A 211 25.72 -15.61 30.60
N SER A 212 25.93 -14.39 31.09
CA SER A 212 27.16 -13.58 31.04
C SER A 212 27.64 -13.14 29.64
N ASP A 213 27.39 -11.88 29.28
CA ASP A 213 28.43 -10.93 28.83
C ASP A 213 27.79 -9.58 28.46
N SER A 214 27.78 -8.67 29.42
CA SER A 214 27.34 -7.27 29.29
C SER A 214 28.15 -6.45 28.27
N HIS A 215 29.29 -6.97 27.77
CA HIS A 215 30.14 -6.31 26.78
C HIS A 215 29.79 -6.62 25.31
N SER A 216 29.07 -7.71 25.02
CA SER A 216 28.77 -8.10 23.63
C SER A 216 27.64 -7.27 22.98
N ASN A 217 26.72 -6.75 23.80
CA ASN A 217 25.59 -5.95 23.33
C ASN A 217 26.01 -4.56 22.83
N ALA A 218 26.98 -3.91 23.49
CA ALA A 218 27.47 -2.58 23.09
C ALA A 218 28.20 -2.60 21.72
N ARG A 219 28.84 -3.72 21.36
CA ARG A 219 29.51 -3.88 20.05
C ARG A 219 28.52 -4.16 18.92
N ARG A 220 27.32 -4.66 19.23
CA ARG A 220 26.27 -4.93 18.23
C ARG A 220 25.59 -3.64 17.77
N GLU A 221 25.33 -2.71 18.69
CA GLU A 221 24.65 -1.43 18.40
C GLU A 221 25.42 -0.50 17.45
N THR A 222 26.73 -0.71 17.29
CA THR A 222 27.60 0.08 16.41
C THR A 222 27.89 -0.58 15.07
N SER A 223 27.26 -1.72 14.76
CA SER A 223 27.42 -2.35 13.44
C SER A 223 26.83 -1.44 12.34
N PRO A 224 27.56 -1.16 11.24
CA PRO A 224 27.07 -0.35 10.13
C PRO A 224 25.77 -0.91 9.52
N GLN A 225 25.56 -2.22 9.63
CA GLN A 225 24.37 -2.92 9.13
C GLN A 225 23.11 -2.57 9.94
N ILE A 226 23.23 -2.53 11.28
CA ILE A 226 22.12 -2.14 12.16
C ILE A 226 21.81 -0.66 11.97
N HIS A 227 22.83 0.17 11.81
CA HIS A 227 22.64 1.58 11.49
C HIS A 227 21.86 1.76 10.18
N GLN A 228 22.25 1.08 9.11
CA GLN A 228 21.54 1.12 7.83
C GLN A 228 20.08 0.62 7.96
N ALA A 229 19.84 -0.48 8.66
CA ALA A 229 18.49 -0.98 8.89
C ALA A 229 17.63 0.03 9.68
N ARG A 230 18.20 0.68 10.71
CA ARG A 230 17.51 1.73 11.50
C ARG A 230 17.17 2.93 10.62
N VAL A 231 18.11 3.41 9.82
CA VAL A 231 17.89 4.54 8.90
C VAL A 231 16.79 4.19 7.90
N GLY A 232 16.86 3.03 7.24
CA GLY A 232 15.83 2.57 6.29
C GLY A 232 14.44 2.49 6.91
N ALA A 233 14.33 1.87 8.10
CA ALA A 233 13.06 1.77 8.83
C ALA A 233 12.52 3.15 9.24
N LEU A 234 13.37 4.06 9.75
CA LEU A 234 12.97 5.41 10.16
C LEU A 234 12.54 6.27 8.96
N THR A 235 13.27 6.23 7.85
CA THR A 235 12.91 6.94 6.62
C THR A 235 11.54 6.47 6.11
N ALA A 236 11.32 5.15 6.08
CA ALA A 236 10.03 4.60 5.70
C ALA A 236 8.92 5.01 6.67
N ALA A 237 9.15 4.94 7.98
CA ALA A 237 8.19 5.36 9.01
C ALA A 237 7.81 6.85 8.87
N HIS A 238 8.78 7.73 8.61
CA HIS A 238 8.52 9.15 8.34
C HIS A 238 7.61 9.33 7.11
N GLY A 239 7.82 8.53 6.06
CA GLY A 239 6.94 8.51 4.89
C GLY A 239 5.50 8.13 5.25
N VAL A 240 5.31 7.11 6.08
CA VAL A 240 3.97 6.72 6.53
C VAL A 240 3.31 7.80 7.40
N ILE A 241 4.06 8.41 8.33
CA ILE A 241 3.53 9.46 9.22
C ILE A 241 3.11 10.68 8.39
N ARG A 242 3.94 11.11 7.44
CA ARG A 242 3.62 12.24 6.56
C ARG A 242 2.35 11.98 5.75
N ALA A 243 2.30 10.86 5.04
CA ALA A 243 1.13 10.51 4.24
C ALA A 243 -0.13 10.30 5.11
N GLY A 244 0.02 9.73 6.31
CA GLY A 244 -1.07 9.56 7.26
C GLY A 244 -1.62 10.89 7.79
N ARG A 245 -0.75 11.86 8.09
CA ARG A 245 -1.16 13.21 8.50
C ARG A 245 -1.96 13.89 7.40
N ASP A 246 -1.45 13.88 6.17
CA ASP A 246 -2.09 14.51 5.02
C ASP A 246 -3.44 13.81 4.71
N PHE A 247 -3.53 12.50 4.95
CA PHE A 247 -4.78 11.74 4.86
C PHE A 247 -5.79 12.12 5.95
N VAL A 248 -5.35 12.32 7.19
CA VAL A 248 -6.23 12.79 8.28
C VAL A 248 -6.75 14.20 8.00
N GLU A 249 -5.92 15.09 7.47
CA GLU A 249 -6.34 16.42 7.05
C GLU A 249 -7.40 16.35 5.93
N LEU A 250 -7.17 15.50 4.92
CA LEU A 250 -8.16 15.22 3.88
C LEU A 250 -9.46 14.64 4.46
N ALA A 251 -9.36 13.72 5.43
CA ALA A 251 -10.51 13.11 6.09
C ALA A 251 -11.36 14.14 6.87
N CYS A 252 -10.69 15.07 7.56
CA CYS A 252 -11.35 16.15 8.29
C CYS A 252 -12.05 17.14 7.35
N THR A 253 -11.44 17.45 6.20
CA THR A 253 -12.02 18.37 5.21
C THR A 253 -13.11 17.71 4.35
N ARG A 254 -13.02 16.39 4.12
CA ARG A 254 -13.89 15.61 3.24
C ARG A 254 -14.32 14.28 3.87
N PRO A 255 -15.15 14.31 4.93
CA PRO A 255 -15.60 13.10 5.62
C PRO A 255 -16.46 12.18 4.73
N ASP A 256 -17.04 12.73 3.66
CA ASP A 256 -17.79 11.98 2.64
C ASP A 256 -16.93 10.96 1.89
N LEU A 257 -15.64 11.27 1.68
CA LEU A 257 -14.72 10.38 0.99
C LEU A 257 -14.25 9.22 1.87
N VAL A 258 -14.15 9.44 3.18
CA VAL A 258 -13.76 8.42 4.16
C VAL A 258 -14.89 7.43 4.41
N ARG A 259 -16.15 7.91 4.36
CA ARG A 259 -17.34 7.06 4.53
C ARG A 259 -17.67 6.21 3.30
N ARG A 260 -17.14 6.54 2.12
CA ARG A 260 -17.36 5.69 0.94
C ARG A 260 -16.72 4.33 1.16
N LYS A 261 -17.55 3.31 0.92
CA LYS A 261 -17.30 1.88 1.16
C LYS A 261 -16.27 1.28 0.19
N ASP A 262 -15.60 2.12 -0.60
CA ASP A 262 -14.69 1.78 -1.70
C ASP A 262 -13.30 1.34 -1.20
N GLY A 263 -13.17 0.98 0.08
CA GLY A 263 -11.97 0.41 0.67
C GLY A 263 -10.83 1.41 0.96
N LEU A 264 -10.97 2.68 0.58
CA LEU A 264 -9.95 3.72 0.77
C LEU A 264 -9.78 4.19 2.23
N GLY A 265 -10.82 4.09 3.08
CA GLY A 265 -10.84 4.81 4.37
C GLY A 265 -10.52 4.00 5.63
N LEU A 266 -11.01 2.77 5.74
CA LEU A 266 -11.05 2.08 7.04
C LEU A 266 -9.85 1.18 7.34
N SER A 267 -9.14 0.71 6.31
CA SER A 267 -7.98 -0.18 6.52
C SER A 267 -6.71 0.55 6.98
N LEU A 268 -6.61 1.86 6.74
CA LEU A 268 -5.35 2.60 6.88
C LEU A 268 -5.20 3.31 8.23
N CYS A 269 -6.29 3.77 8.86
CA CYS A 269 -6.22 4.53 10.11
C CYS A 269 -5.96 3.68 11.37
N CYS A 270 -6.20 2.37 11.34
CA CYS A 270 -6.12 1.54 12.54
C CYS A 270 -4.71 1.06 12.94
N SER A 271 -3.65 1.39 12.17
CA SER A 271 -2.40 0.61 12.28
C SER A 271 -1.15 1.29 12.83
N LEU A 272 -1.12 2.61 13.12
CA LEU A 272 0.14 3.25 13.53
C LEU A 272 -0.04 4.30 14.63
N VAL A 273 0.26 3.89 15.87
CA VAL A 273 0.96 4.76 16.83
C VAL A 273 2.26 4.04 17.17
N TYR A 274 3.36 4.50 16.57
CA TYR A 274 4.70 4.04 16.88
C TYR A 274 5.26 4.94 17.99
N ASP A 275 5.42 4.40 19.20
CA ASP A 275 6.17 5.09 20.23
C ASP A 275 7.67 4.81 20.01
N VAL A 276 8.36 5.81 19.44
CA VAL A 276 9.80 5.79 19.16
C VAL A 276 10.61 5.58 20.45
N HIS A 277 10.06 5.91 21.62
CA HIS A 277 10.78 5.84 22.88
C HIS A 277 10.77 4.46 23.55
N SER A 278 9.77 3.63 23.30
CA SER A 278 9.60 2.34 23.99
C SER A 278 9.87 1.12 23.11
N GLY A 279 10.03 1.29 21.78
CA GLY A 279 10.26 0.17 20.88
C GLY A 279 9.11 -0.84 20.83
N ILE A 280 7.94 -0.46 21.36
CA ILE A 280 6.74 -1.27 21.45
C ILE A 280 5.72 -0.72 20.46
N LEU A 281 5.24 -1.62 19.59
CA LEU A 281 4.17 -1.32 18.65
C LEU A 281 2.84 -1.37 19.40
N PHE A 282 2.22 -0.22 19.67
CA PHE A 282 0.88 -0.20 20.24
C PHE A 282 -0.16 -0.35 19.13
N PHE A 283 -0.97 -1.42 19.24
CA PHE A 283 -2.19 -1.56 18.47
C PHE A 283 -3.29 -0.78 19.20
N VAL A 284 -3.64 0.41 18.70
CA VAL A 284 -4.83 1.13 19.18
C VAL A 284 -5.95 0.86 18.19
N PRO A 285 -6.89 -0.06 18.47
CA PRO A 285 -8.08 -0.17 17.68
C PRO A 285 -8.94 1.08 17.91
N PHE A 286 -9.00 1.98 16.93
CA PHE A 286 -10.06 2.99 16.86
C PHE A 286 -11.37 2.31 16.46
N PHE A 287 -11.92 1.49 17.35
CA PHE A 287 -13.34 1.14 17.31
C PHE A 287 -14.09 2.19 18.14
N THR A 288 -14.33 3.37 17.57
CA THR A 288 -15.46 4.17 18.05
C THR A 288 -16.73 3.49 17.55
N SER A 289 -17.38 2.81 18.48
CA SER A 289 -18.75 2.32 18.45
C SER A 289 -19.68 3.23 17.63
N VAL A 290 -20.06 2.79 16.43
CA VAL A 290 -21.31 3.18 15.78
C VAL A 290 -21.88 1.95 15.08
N PHE A 291 -22.50 1.08 15.89
CA PHE A 291 -23.71 0.37 15.51
C PHE A 291 -24.88 1.09 16.17
#